data_AF-A0A6G1G5E7-F1
#
_entry.id   AF-A0A6G1G5E7-F1
#
_cell.length_a   1.000
_cell.length_b   1.000
_cell.length_c   1.000
_cell.angle_alpha   90.00
_cell.angle_beta   90.00
_cell.angle_gamma   90.00
#
_symmetry.space_group_name_H-M   'P 1'
#
loop_
_entity.id
_entity.type
_entity.pdbx_description
1 polymer ?
#
loop_
_entity_poly.entity_id
_entity_poly.type
_entity_poly.pdbx_seq_one_letter_code
_entity_poly.pdbx_strand_id
1 'polypeptide(L)'
;MPPKAHRPGQAYAVGGSGKRPSKIGRTTARKTNRSAGGSNTPQRRKKGGVEPGDPVPKKQHRWKPGTLALREIRRYQRSTDLLLAKLPFARLVREVALQMIQPGDVLRWQSQAIQALQEAAEAFLVHLFEDTNLCAVHAKRVTIMQKDIQLARRIRGAWGGSG
;
A
#
# COMPACT_ATOMS: atom_id res chain seq x y z
N MET A 1 34.71 -27.13 28.63
CA MET A 1 34.88 -26.22 29.79
C MET A 1 36.02 -25.24 29.51
N PRO A 2 35.97 -24.00 30.06
CA PRO A 2 36.41 -22.76 29.41
C PRO A 2 37.72 -22.18 30.05
N PRO A 3 38.11 -20.92 29.73
CA PRO A 3 37.54 -19.82 30.51
C PRO A 3 37.04 -18.61 29.72
N LYS A 4 35.97 -18.04 30.27
CA LYS A 4 35.34 -16.76 29.95
C LYS A 4 36.24 -15.61 30.42
N ALA A 5 36.40 -14.57 29.62
CA ALA A 5 36.84 -13.26 30.10
C ALA A 5 35.64 -12.33 30.20
N HIS A 6 35.35 -11.96 31.45
CA HIS A 6 34.34 -11.03 31.91
C HIS A 6 35.01 -9.66 32.02
N ARG A 7 34.43 -8.58 31.47
CA ARG A 7 34.67 -7.22 31.98
C ARG A 7 33.39 -6.39 32.01
N PRO A 8 33.18 -5.59 33.08
CA PRO A 8 31.88 -5.06 33.44
C PRO A 8 31.65 -3.62 32.95
N GLY A 9 30.37 -3.28 32.84
CA GLY A 9 29.79 -2.05 33.40
C GLY A 9 30.19 -0.70 32.79
N GLN A 10 29.29 -0.15 31.98
CA GLN A 10 28.99 1.29 31.99
C GLN A 10 27.49 1.48 31.70
N ALA A 11 26.70 1.34 32.76
CA ALA A 11 25.34 1.84 32.81
C ALA A 11 25.40 3.30 33.22
N TYR A 12 24.94 4.20 32.35
CA TYR A 12 24.71 5.59 32.70
C TYR A 12 23.32 5.69 33.34
N ALA A 13 23.29 5.78 34.67
CA ALA A 13 22.11 6.15 35.45
C ALA A 13 22.43 7.43 36.23
N VAL A 14 21.69 8.50 35.91
CA VAL A 14 21.55 9.72 36.73
C VAL A 14 20.03 9.97 36.72
N GLY A 15 19.31 9.71 37.81
CA GLY A 15 19.05 10.67 38.89
C GLY A 15 18.01 11.71 38.42
N GLY A 16 16.84 11.93 39.01
CA GLY A 16 16.28 11.43 40.25
C GLY A 16 14.80 11.83 40.37
N SER A 17 14.19 11.29 41.41
CA SER A 17 12.85 11.54 41.93
C SER A 17 12.57 13.01 42.27
N GLY A 18 11.33 13.48 42.01
CA GLY A 18 10.87 14.76 42.55
C GLY A 18 9.40 15.07 42.30
N LYS A 19 8.48 14.44 43.06
CA LYS A 19 7.12 14.96 43.27
C LYS A 19 7.22 16.25 44.10
N ARG A 20 6.61 17.36 43.65
CA ARG A 20 6.30 18.52 44.50
C ARG A 20 4.78 18.71 44.58
N PRO A 21 4.17 18.67 45.77
CA PRO A 21 2.84 19.22 46.01
C PRO A 21 2.94 20.59 46.69
N SER A 22 2.06 21.53 46.35
CA SER A 22 1.72 22.65 47.23
C SER A 22 0.30 23.18 46.99
N LYS A 23 -0.58 22.74 47.88
CA LYS A 23 -1.74 23.45 48.48
C LYS A 23 -1.29 24.87 48.97
N ILE A 24 -2.05 25.96 49.14
CA ILE A 24 -3.44 26.28 49.58
C ILE A 24 -3.68 27.77 49.25
N GLY A 25 -4.94 28.20 49.05
CA GLY A 25 -5.35 29.61 49.18
C GLY A 25 -6.83 29.81 48.90
N ARG A 26 -7.63 29.99 49.96
CA ARG A 26 -9.11 29.84 50.04
C ARG A 26 -9.83 31.21 50.04
N THR A 27 -11.15 31.19 49.78
CA THR A 27 -12.24 32.14 50.15
C THR A 27 -12.57 33.27 49.15
N THR A 28 -13.81 33.70 48.87
CA THR A 28 -15.18 33.44 49.38
C THR A 28 -16.24 34.11 48.47
N ALA A 29 -17.49 33.61 48.53
CA ALA A 29 -18.78 34.28 48.21
C ALA A 29 -19.09 34.60 46.73
N ARG A 30 -20.34 34.73 46.24
CA ARG A 30 -21.72 34.33 46.59
C ARG A 30 -22.54 34.66 45.32
N LYS A 31 -23.59 33.87 45.04
CA LYS A 31 -24.62 33.97 43.98
C LYS A 31 -24.83 35.33 43.30
N THR A 32 -25.16 35.34 41.99
CA THR A 32 -26.47 35.76 41.44
C THR A 32 -26.63 35.38 39.95
N ASN A 33 -27.84 34.96 39.59
CA ASN A 33 -28.31 34.74 38.21
C ASN A 33 -28.32 36.05 37.42
N ARG A 34 -27.99 35.99 36.11
CA ARG A 34 -28.67 36.74 35.04
C ARG A 34 -28.33 36.14 33.67
N SER A 35 -29.39 35.77 32.98
CA SER A 35 -29.52 35.26 31.62
C SER A 35 -29.06 36.24 30.55
N ALA A 36 -28.37 35.75 29.50
CA ALA A 36 -28.51 36.22 28.12
C ALA A 36 -27.73 35.31 27.14
N GLY A 37 -28.39 34.87 26.07
CA GLY A 37 -27.75 34.52 24.79
C GLY A 37 -27.12 33.12 24.69
N GLY A 38 -27.95 32.08 24.59
CA GLY A 38 -27.50 30.75 24.18
C GLY A 38 -27.76 30.52 22.69
N SER A 39 -26.70 30.55 21.89
CA SER A 39 -26.66 30.27 20.46
C SER A 39 -27.50 29.06 20.03
N ASN A 40 -28.39 29.28 19.06
CA ASN A 40 -29.18 28.24 18.42
C ASN A 40 -28.28 27.46 17.42
N THR A 41 -27.49 26.51 17.90
CA THR A 41 -26.85 25.52 17.02
C THR A 41 -27.79 24.34 16.82
N PRO A 42 -28.30 24.10 15.59
CA PRO A 42 -29.10 22.91 15.34
C PRO A 42 -28.18 21.69 15.41
N GLN A 43 -28.21 21.00 16.55
CA GLN A 43 -27.56 19.71 16.70
C GLN A 43 -28.28 18.74 15.77
N ARG A 44 -27.70 18.50 14.59
CA ARG A 44 -28.18 17.55 13.58
C ARG A 44 -28.26 16.16 14.21
N ARG A 45 -29.42 15.82 14.77
CA ARG A 45 -29.78 14.46 15.20
C ARG A 45 -29.77 13.59 13.94
N LYS A 46 -28.68 12.86 13.71
CA LYS A 46 -28.74 11.71 12.81
C LYS A 46 -29.68 10.70 13.46
N LYS A 47 -30.95 10.71 13.06
CA LYS A 47 -31.85 9.56 13.27
C LYS A 47 -31.23 8.39 12.51
N GLY A 48 -30.47 7.54 13.20
CA GLY A 48 -30.27 6.18 12.72
C GLY A 48 -31.61 5.47 12.87
N GLY A 49 -32.19 4.99 11.78
CA GLY A 49 -33.47 4.26 11.77
C GLY A 49 -33.31 2.86 12.36
N VAL A 50 -32.91 2.78 13.62
CA VAL A 50 -32.76 1.55 14.39
C VAL A 50 -33.55 1.75 15.67
N GLU A 51 -34.68 1.05 15.79
CA GLU A 51 -35.53 1.04 16.97
C GLU A 51 -34.96 0.08 18.05
N PRO A 52 -35.31 0.25 19.33
CA PRO A 52 -34.91 -0.68 20.39
C PRO A 52 -35.42 -2.11 20.10
N GLY A 53 -34.52 -3.02 19.76
CA GLY A 53 -34.84 -4.41 19.37
C GLY A 53 -34.44 -4.75 17.94
N ASP A 54 -34.16 -3.77 17.09
CA ASP A 54 -33.65 -4.00 15.74
C ASP A 54 -32.18 -4.50 15.77
N PRO A 55 -31.80 -5.45 14.90
CA PRO A 55 -30.41 -5.84 14.76
C PRO A 55 -29.61 -4.64 14.23
N VAL A 56 -28.74 -4.10 15.08
CA VAL A 56 -27.85 -3.00 14.69
C VAL A 56 -27.05 -3.44 13.46
N PRO A 57 -27.17 -2.75 12.31
CA PRO A 57 -26.44 -3.13 11.10
C PRO A 57 -24.95 -3.07 11.40
N LYS A 58 -24.29 -4.24 11.36
CA LYS A 58 -22.85 -4.34 11.57
C LYS A 58 -22.16 -3.47 10.51
N LYS A 59 -21.47 -2.43 10.95
CA LYS A 59 -20.68 -1.57 10.07
C LYS A 59 -19.69 -2.45 9.30
N GLN A 60 -19.74 -2.39 7.96
CA GLN A 60 -18.78 -3.11 7.13
C GLN A 60 -17.36 -2.68 7.50
N HIS A 61 -16.50 -3.66 7.77
CA HIS A 61 -15.12 -3.40 8.16
C HIS A 61 -14.34 -2.85 6.96
N ARG A 62 -13.76 -1.65 7.10
CA ARG A 62 -12.88 -1.03 6.10
C ARG A 62 -11.44 -1.09 6.55
N TRP A 63 -10.60 -1.75 5.75
CA TRP A 63 -9.15 -1.80 5.97
C TRP A 63 -8.50 -0.43 5.81
N LYS A 64 -7.42 -0.17 6.55
CA LYS A 64 -6.61 1.04 6.37
C LYS A 64 -5.98 1.03 4.97
N PRO A 65 -5.81 2.20 4.31
CA PRO A 65 -5.07 2.29 3.05
C PRO A 65 -3.70 1.58 3.15
N GLY A 66 -3.33 0.85 2.11
CA GLY A 66 -2.10 0.05 2.07
C GLY A 66 -2.19 -1.33 2.74
N THR A 67 -3.17 -1.60 3.62
CA THR A 67 -3.26 -2.90 4.31
C THR A 67 -3.55 -4.05 3.34
N LEU A 68 -4.49 -3.84 2.42
CA LEU A 68 -4.82 -4.83 1.39
C LEU A 68 -3.70 -4.95 0.35
N ALA A 69 -3.12 -3.84 -0.08
CA ALA A 69 -1.99 -3.84 -1.01
C ALA A 69 -0.80 -4.65 -0.48
N LEU A 70 -0.42 -4.49 0.80
CA LEU A 70 0.64 -5.28 1.41
C LEU A 70 0.31 -6.78 1.49
N ARG A 71 -0.98 -7.12 1.68
CA ARG A 71 -1.43 -8.51 1.68
C ARG A 71 -1.36 -9.11 0.27
N GLU A 72 -1.76 -8.35 -0.74
CA GLU A 72 -1.69 -8.73 -2.16
C GLU A 72 -0.24 -8.93 -2.60
N ILE A 73 0.67 -8.01 -2.28
CA ILE A 73 2.11 -8.13 -2.58
C ILE A 73 2.66 -9.45 -2.01
N ARG A 74 2.41 -9.73 -0.72
CA ARG A 74 2.88 -10.98 -0.09
C ARG A 74 2.25 -12.24 -0.70
N ARG A 75 1.00 -12.15 -1.15
CA ARG A 75 0.32 -13.26 -1.83
C ARG A 75 1.00 -13.53 -3.18
N TYR A 76 1.14 -12.51 -4.01
CA TYR A 76 1.67 -12.65 -5.37
C TYR A 76 3.17 -12.95 -5.41
N GLN A 77 3.94 -12.52 -4.41
CA GLN A 77 5.35 -12.93 -4.26
C GLN A 77 5.53 -14.40 -3.84
N ARG A 78 4.48 -15.06 -3.32
CA ARG A 78 4.54 -16.47 -2.92
C ARG A 78 4.04 -17.41 -4.02
N SER A 79 3.06 -16.96 -4.80
CA SER A 79 2.50 -17.72 -5.93
C SER A 79 3.34 -17.55 -7.20
N THR A 80 3.20 -18.49 -8.12
CA THR A 80 3.79 -18.42 -9.47
C THR A 80 2.70 -18.47 -10.55
N ASP A 81 1.46 -18.13 -10.20
CA ASP A 81 0.34 -18.14 -11.12
C ASP A 81 0.43 -16.96 -12.10
N LEU A 82 0.08 -17.20 -13.36
CA LEU A 82 -0.05 -16.14 -14.36
C LEU A 82 -1.19 -15.19 -14.01
N LEU A 83 -0.93 -13.90 -14.07
CA LEU A 83 -1.85 -12.83 -13.65
C LEU A 83 -2.63 -12.23 -14.81
N LEU A 84 -2.12 -12.31 -16.05
CA LEU A 84 -2.84 -11.85 -17.23
C LEU A 84 -3.88 -12.88 -17.68
N ALA A 85 -5.06 -12.39 -18.09
CA ALA A 85 -6.09 -13.25 -18.63
C ALA A 85 -5.63 -13.87 -19.97
N LYS A 86 -5.67 -15.21 -20.05
CA LYS A 86 -5.14 -15.99 -21.18
C LYS A 86 -5.74 -15.61 -22.54
N LEU A 87 -7.06 -15.47 -22.62
CA LEU A 87 -7.75 -15.21 -23.91
C LEU A 87 -7.46 -13.79 -24.45
N PRO A 88 -7.57 -12.71 -23.66
CA PRO A 88 -7.14 -11.38 -24.11
C PRO A 88 -5.67 -11.33 -24.53
N PHE A 89 -4.76 -11.95 -23.77
CA PHE A 89 -3.34 -12.01 -24.12
C PHE A 89 -3.12 -12.74 -25.45
N ALA A 90 -3.78 -13.89 -25.65
CA ALA A 90 -3.70 -14.64 -26.90
C ALA A 90 -4.22 -13.85 -28.11
N ARG A 91 -5.26 -13.02 -27.94
CA ARG A 91 -5.76 -12.13 -29.00
C ARG A 91 -4.75 -11.05 -29.36
N LEU A 92 -4.14 -10.42 -28.34
CA LEU A 92 -3.10 -9.41 -28.54
C LEU A 92 -1.88 -9.98 -29.27
N VAL A 93 -1.40 -11.16 -28.88
CA VAL A 93 -0.28 -11.83 -29.56
C VAL A 93 -0.57 -12.04 -31.05
N ARG A 94 -1.79 -12.49 -31.37
CA ARG A 94 -2.19 -12.71 -32.78
C ARG A 94 -2.30 -11.40 -33.55
N GLU A 95 -2.85 -10.36 -32.92
CA GLU A 95 -2.96 -9.02 -33.52
C GLU A 95 -1.58 -8.46 -33.88
N VAL A 96 -0.62 -8.50 -32.94
CA VAL A 96 0.76 -8.05 -33.18
C VAL A 96 1.42 -8.89 -34.28
N ALA A 97 1.25 -10.22 -34.25
CA ALA A 97 1.86 -11.08 -35.25
C ALA A 97 1.34 -10.81 -36.68
N LEU A 98 0.06 -10.46 -36.83
CA LEU A 98 -0.52 -10.10 -38.12
C LEU A 98 0.07 -8.79 -38.68
N GLN A 99 0.55 -7.88 -37.83
CA GLN A 99 1.23 -6.66 -38.27
C GLN A 99 2.66 -6.94 -38.77
N MET A 100 3.26 -8.07 -38.36
CA MET A 100 4.65 -8.42 -38.69
C MET A 100 4.77 -9.36 -39.90
N ILE A 101 3.71 -10.09 -40.22
CA ILE A 101 3.72 -11.12 -41.26
C ILE A 101 3.21 -10.55 -42.58
N GLN A 102 3.77 -11.06 -43.69
CA GLN A 102 3.42 -10.61 -45.03
C GLN A 102 1.95 -10.94 -45.37
N PRO A 103 1.25 -10.07 -46.14
CA PRO A 103 -0.11 -10.35 -46.54
C PRO A 103 -0.20 -11.64 -47.36
N GLY A 104 -0.95 -12.63 -46.88
CA GLY A 104 -1.16 -13.92 -47.54
C GLY A 104 -0.66 -15.14 -46.75
N ASP A 105 0.21 -14.93 -45.76
CA ASP A 105 0.71 -16.01 -44.91
C ASP A 105 -0.26 -16.33 -43.77
N VAL A 106 -0.51 -17.63 -43.57
CA VAL A 106 -1.38 -18.13 -42.50
C VAL A 106 -0.54 -18.56 -41.30
N LEU A 107 -0.48 -17.74 -40.26
CA LEU A 107 0.18 -18.09 -39.00
C LEU A 107 -0.72 -18.94 -38.09
N ARG A 108 -0.23 -20.12 -37.72
CA ARG A 108 -0.85 -20.99 -36.71
C ARG A 108 -0.04 -20.96 -35.43
N TRP A 109 -0.73 -20.86 -34.29
CA TRP A 109 -0.11 -20.82 -32.97
C TRP A 109 -0.31 -22.13 -32.24
N GLN A 110 0.78 -22.67 -31.69
CA GLN A 110 0.71 -23.72 -30.68
C GLN A 110 0.23 -23.11 -29.34
N SER A 111 -0.50 -23.89 -28.55
CA SER A 111 -0.94 -23.46 -27.21
C SER A 111 0.25 -23.15 -26.30
N GLN A 112 1.28 -24.02 -26.31
CA GLN A 112 2.50 -23.85 -25.53
C GLN A 112 3.30 -22.60 -25.91
N ALA A 113 3.31 -22.23 -27.20
CA ALA A 113 3.99 -21.01 -27.65
C ALA A 113 3.36 -19.74 -27.07
N ILE A 114 2.02 -19.68 -27.02
CA ILE A 114 1.30 -18.54 -26.41
C ILE A 114 1.57 -18.51 -24.90
N GLN A 115 1.62 -19.67 -24.23
CA GLN A 115 1.95 -19.75 -22.80
C GLN A 115 3.38 -19.25 -22.52
N ALA A 116 4.36 -19.69 -23.30
CA ALA A 116 5.75 -19.26 -23.16
C ALA A 116 5.90 -17.74 -23.37
N LEU A 117 5.20 -17.16 -24.36
CA LEU A 117 5.16 -15.71 -24.56
C LEU A 117 4.53 -14.98 -23.36
N GLN A 118 3.48 -15.55 -22.77
CA GLN A 118 2.84 -14.97 -21.60
C GLN A 118 3.77 -15.00 -20.37
N GLU A 119 4.41 -16.14 -20.12
CA GLU A 119 5.39 -16.28 -19.03
C GLU A 119 6.53 -15.28 -19.18
N ALA A 120 7.11 -15.16 -20.38
CA ALA A 120 8.18 -14.20 -20.66
C ALA A 120 7.71 -12.74 -20.47
N ALA A 121 6.52 -12.39 -20.97
CA ALA A 121 5.98 -11.04 -20.84
C ALA A 121 5.68 -10.66 -19.39
N GLU A 122 5.06 -11.55 -18.61
CA GLU A 122 4.79 -11.29 -17.19
C GLU A 122 6.08 -11.19 -16.37
N ALA A 123 7.03 -12.10 -16.60
CA ALA A 123 8.34 -12.03 -15.95
C ALA A 123 9.07 -10.71 -16.28
N PHE A 124 9.02 -10.26 -17.54
CA PHE A 124 9.59 -8.98 -17.94
C PHE A 124 8.95 -7.80 -17.20
N LEU A 125 7.62 -7.76 -17.14
CA LEU A 125 6.87 -6.69 -16.48
C LEU A 125 7.11 -6.65 -14.97
N VAL A 126 7.19 -7.80 -14.30
CA VAL A 126 7.50 -7.88 -12.86
C VAL A 126 8.86 -7.27 -12.57
N HIS A 127 9.92 -7.68 -13.29
CA HIS A 127 11.26 -7.11 -13.10
C HIS A 127 11.29 -5.61 -13.42
N LEU A 128 10.57 -5.16 -14.46
CA LEU A 128 10.48 -3.73 -14.77
C LEU A 128 9.79 -2.95 -13.64
N PHE A 129 8.77 -3.52 -12.99
CA PHE A 129 8.10 -2.89 -11.85
C PHE A 129 8.97 -2.86 -10.59
N GLU A 130 9.84 -3.84 -10.39
CA GLU A 130 10.85 -3.82 -9.32
C GLU A 130 11.81 -2.64 -9.49
N ASP A 131 12.39 -2.47 -10.68
CA ASP A 131 13.27 -1.35 -11.02
C ASP A 131 12.53 0.01 -10.90
N THR A 132 11.28 0.06 -11.38
CA THR A 132 10.42 1.24 -11.29
C THR A 132 10.14 1.61 -9.84
N ASN A 133 9.92 0.62 -8.96
CA ASN A 133 9.69 0.84 -7.55
C ASN A 133 10.95 1.40 -6.86
N LEU A 134 12.14 0.91 -7.21
CA LEU A 134 13.40 1.49 -6.74
C LEU A 134 13.55 2.97 -7.14
N CYS A 135 13.18 3.32 -8.37
CA CYS A 135 13.18 4.72 -8.84
C CYS A 135 12.20 5.60 -8.05
N ALA A 136 11.00 5.09 -7.73
CA ALA A 136 10.02 5.82 -6.93
C ALA A 136 10.52 6.06 -5.49
N VAL A 137 11.10 5.04 -4.86
CA VAL A 137 11.68 5.12 -3.51
C VAL A 137 12.88 6.08 -3.48
N HIS A 138 13.74 6.03 -4.49
CA HIS A 138 14.86 6.98 -4.65
C HIS A 138 14.37 8.44 -4.68
N ALA A 139 13.21 8.67 -5.29
CA ALA A 139 12.55 9.98 -5.33
C ALA A 139 11.65 10.27 -4.10
N LYS A 140 11.81 9.52 -2.99
CA LYS A 140 11.05 9.66 -1.72
C LYS A 140 9.52 9.51 -1.88
N ARG A 141 9.08 8.67 -2.82
CA ARG A 141 7.65 8.35 -3.06
C ARG A 141 7.37 6.87 -2.83
N VAL A 142 6.10 6.56 -2.62
CA VAL A 142 5.58 5.17 -2.53
C VAL A 142 4.73 4.80 -3.76
N THR A 143 4.21 5.81 -4.47
CA THR A 143 3.43 5.61 -5.70
C THR A 143 4.35 5.72 -6.91
N ILE A 144 4.40 4.65 -7.71
CA ILE A 144 5.10 4.62 -8.99
C ILE A 144 4.40 5.51 -10.02
N MET A 145 5.18 6.11 -10.92
CA MET A 145 4.73 7.03 -11.95
C MET A 145 5.36 6.68 -13.31
N GLN A 146 4.79 7.21 -14.40
CA GLN A 146 5.32 6.98 -15.76
C GLN A 146 6.80 7.37 -15.91
N LYS A 147 7.23 8.47 -15.24
CA LYS A 147 8.63 8.90 -15.23
C LYS A 147 9.58 7.88 -14.59
N ASP A 148 9.09 7.08 -13.64
CA ASP A 148 9.89 6.03 -12.99
C ASP A 148 10.12 4.87 -13.96
N ILE A 149 9.10 4.49 -14.74
CA ILE A 149 9.21 3.46 -15.79
C ILE A 149 10.14 3.93 -16.91
N GLN A 150 9.99 5.18 -17.35
CA GLN A 150 10.86 5.77 -18.37
C GLN A 150 12.32 5.80 -17.93
N LEU A 151 12.57 6.18 -16.66
CA LEU A 151 13.91 6.18 -16.08
C LEU A 151 14.48 4.76 -16.01
N ALA A 152 13.70 3.79 -15.49
CA ALA A 152 14.12 2.39 -15.41
C ALA A 152 14.49 1.84 -16.80
N ARG A 153 13.63 2.02 -17.81
CA ARG A 153 13.91 1.60 -19.20
C ARG A 153 15.16 2.28 -19.77
N ARG A 154 15.35 3.56 -19.48
CA ARG A 154 16.52 4.33 -19.96
C ARG A 154 17.82 3.81 -19.38
N ILE A 155 17.84 3.47 -18.08
CA ILE A 155 19.03 2.93 -17.41
C ILE A 155 19.33 1.50 -17.86
N ARG A 156 18.29 0.68 -18.11
CA ARG A 156 18.44 -0.71 -18.60
C ARG A 156 19.03 -0.80 -20.01
N GLY A 157 19.00 0.29 -20.78
CA GLY A 157 19.53 0.36 -22.14
C GLY A 157 18.70 -0.40 -23.18
N ALA A 158 19.20 -0.42 -24.43
CA ALA A 158 18.53 -0.99 -25.59
C ALA A 158 18.18 -2.49 -25.46
N TRP A 159 18.85 -3.21 -24.56
CA TRP A 159 18.69 -4.66 -24.37
C TRP A 159 17.65 -5.05 -23.31
N GLY A 160 17.19 -4.09 -22.49
CA GLY A 160 16.20 -4.35 -21.42
C GLY A 160 14.96 -3.47 -21.47
N GLY A 161 14.90 -2.50 -22.38
CA GLY A 161 13.85 -1.49 -22.42
C GLY A 161 13.16 -1.30 -23.77
N SER A 162 13.70 -1.80 -24.88
CA SER A 162 13.14 -1.58 -26.23
C SER A 162 12.68 -2.91 -26.82
N GLY A 163 11.48 -3.33 -26.43
CA GLY A 163 10.64 -4.25 -27.20
C GLY A 163 9.64 -3.46 -28.01
#